data_AF-A0A9X4SK52-F1
#
_entry.id   AF-A0A9X4SK52-F1
#
_cell.length_a   1.000
_cell.length_b   1.000
_cell.length_c   1.000
_cell.angle_alpha   90.00
_cell.angle_beta   90.00
_cell.angle_gamma   90.00
#
_symmetry.space_group_name_H-M   'P 1'
#
loop_
_entity.id
_entity.type
_entity.pdbx_description
1 polymer ?
#
loop_
_entity_poly.entity_id
_entity_poly.type
_entity_poly.pdbx_seq_one_letter_code
_entity_poly.pdbx_strand_id
1 'polypeptide(L)'
;MLSKICSVIKHLLQNKDKFVGIDENGNSYYESNQGKRRVKYANIFEPTTISPRWHIWLHYTDNVIPINNKKKKIKRTPNLTGTKDAYHPNQEVKSYYKVWNPNN
;
A
#
# COMPACT_ATOMS: atom_id res chain seq x y z
N MET A 1 1.97 -40.61 -21.67
CA MET A 1 2.61 -39.27 -21.78
C MET A 1 1.61 -38.12 -21.83
N LEU A 2 0.45 -38.27 -22.48
CA LEU A 2 -0.58 -37.22 -22.60
C LEU A 2 -1.18 -36.74 -21.26
N SER A 3 -1.27 -37.59 -20.23
CA SER A 3 -1.85 -37.17 -18.93
C SER A 3 -0.93 -36.22 -18.14
N LYS A 4 0.40 -36.32 -18.32
CA LYS A 4 1.37 -35.42 -17.68
C LYS A 4 1.28 -34.00 -18.27
N ILE A 5 1.12 -33.90 -19.60
CA ILE A 5 0.96 -32.61 -20.31
C ILE A 5 -0.36 -31.93 -19.91
N CYS A 6 -1.48 -32.67 -19.87
CA CYS A 6 -2.76 -32.14 -19.39
C CYS A 6 -2.73 -31.69 -17.93
N SER A 7 -1.95 -32.35 -17.07
CA SER A 7 -1.76 -31.95 -15.66
C SER A 7 -1.00 -30.62 -15.55
N VAL A 8 0.07 -30.45 -16.33
CA VAL A 8 0.85 -29.21 -16.38
C VAL A 8 0.01 -28.05 -16.93
N ILE A 9 -0.78 -28.28 -17.98
CA ILE A 9 -1.68 -27.27 -18.55
C ILE A 9 -2.81 -26.92 -17.56
N LYS A 10 -3.36 -27.90 -16.82
CA LYS A 10 -4.29 -27.63 -15.70
C LYS A 10 -3.64 -26.79 -14.61
N HIS A 11 -2.39 -27.09 -14.24
CA HIS A 11 -1.67 -26.36 -13.19
C HIS A 11 -1.35 -24.91 -13.60
N LEU A 12 -1.01 -24.69 -14.88
CA LEU A 12 -0.79 -23.37 -15.47
C LEU A 12 -2.09 -22.54 -15.57
N LEU A 13 -3.26 -23.20 -15.64
CA LEU A 13 -4.57 -22.55 -15.75
C LEU A 13 -5.37 -22.47 -14.43
N GLN A 14 -4.93 -23.15 -13.36
CA GLN A 14 -5.68 -23.29 -12.09
C GLN A 14 -5.44 -22.18 -11.06
N ASN A 15 -4.40 -21.36 -11.22
CA ASN A 15 -4.18 -20.21 -10.36
C ASN A 15 -4.85 -18.96 -10.96
N LYS A 16 -6.17 -19.00 -11.16
CA LYS A 16 -6.94 -17.80 -11.44
C LYS A 16 -7.23 -17.11 -10.11
N ASP A 17 -6.45 -16.10 -9.78
CA ASP A 17 -6.76 -15.24 -8.65
C ASP A 17 -8.11 -14.53 -8.91
N LYS A 18 -9.01 -14.58 -7.95
CA LYS A 18 -10.32 -13.93 -8.00
C LYS A 18 -10.15 -12.44 -7.72
N PHE A 19 -10.71 -11.61 -8.59
CA PHE A 19 -10.76 -10.17 -8.36
C PHE A 19 -11.65 -9.84 -7.14
N VAL A 20 -11.13 -9.01 -6.23
CA VAL A 20 -11.78 -8.64 -4.97
C VAL A 20 -12.28 -7.20 -5.01
N GLY A 21 -11.50 -6.27 -5.55
CA GLY A 21 -11.88 -4.87 -5.63
C GLY A 21 -10.76 -3.94 -6.08
N ILE A 22 -11.08 -2.65 -6.16
CA ILE A 22 -10.15 -1.57 -6.53
C ILE A 22 -10.19 -0.50 -5.45
N ASP A 23 -9.03 0.07 -5.12
CA ASP A 23 -8.95 1.22 -4.23
C ASP A 23 -9.05 2.57 -4.98
N GLU A 24 -9.05 3.67 -4.23
CA GLU A 24 -9.16 5.02 -4.80
C GLU A 24 -7.96 5.42 -5.64
N ASN A 25 -6.82 4.75 -5.43
CA ASN A 25 -5.59 4.99 -6.15
C ASN A 25 -5.53 4.11 -7.43
N GLY A 26 -6.57 3.32 -7.69
CA GLY A 26 -6.70 2.44 -8.84
C GLY A 26 -6.03 1.06 -8.67
N ASN A 27 -5.45 0.77 -7.51
CA ASN A 27 -4.81 -0.53 -7.28
C ASN A 27 -5.87 -1.62 -7.26
N SER A 28 -5.62 -2.71 -7.98
CA SER A 28 -6.55 -3.85 -8.08
C SER A 28 -6.10 -4.99 -7.17
N TYR A 29 -7.02 -5.56 -6.40
CA TYR A 29 -6.74 -6.58 -5.40
C TYR A 29 -7.34 -7.92 -5.79
N TYR A 30 -6.59 -8.99 -5.54
CA TYR A 30 -6.96 -10.35 -5.93
C TYR A 30 -6.69 -11.34 -4.80
N GLU A 31 -7.46 -12.42 -4.75
CA GLU A 31 -7.31 -13.51 -3.80
C GLU A 31 -7.31 -14.85 -4.53
N SER A 32 -6.32 -15.69 -4.26
CA SER A 32 -6.24 -17.03 -4.84
C SER A 32 -7.20 -18.00 -4.14
N ASN A 33 -7.48 -19.13 -4.78
CA ASN A 33 -8.24 -20.23 -4.15
C ASN A 33 -7.57 -20.79 -2.88
N GLN A 34 -6.28 -20.52 -2.68
CA GLN A 34 -5.50 -20.90 -1.48
C GLN A 34 -5.49 -19.79 -0.42
N GLY A 35 -6.28 -18.71 -0.61
CA GLY A 35 -6.32 -17.55 0.28
C GLY A 35 -5.15 -16.60 0.13
N LYS A 36 -4.29 -16.73 -0.89
CA LYS A 36 -3.17 -15.79 -1.09
C LYS A 36 -3.69 -14.48 -1.66
N ARG A 37 -3.43 -13.36 -0.97
CA ARG A 37 -3.83 -12.01 -1.38
C ARG A 37 -2.70 -11.31 -2.15
N ARG A 38 -3.05 -10.66 -3.25
CA ARG A 38 -2.11 -9.92 -4.13
C ARG A 38 -2.70 -8.58 -4.55
N VAL A 39 -1.80 -7.64 -4.84
CA VAL A 39 -2.14 -6.32 -5.37
C VAL A 39 -1.45 -6.11 -6.71
N LYS A 40 -2.19 -5.55 -7.66
CA LYS A 40 -1.67 -5.00 -8.92
C LYS A 40 -1.75 -3.48 -8.81
N TYR A 41 -0.60 -2.83 -8.76
CA TYR A 41 -0.51 -1.37 -8.68
C TYR A 41 -0.99 -0.72 -9.99
N ALA A 42 -1.67 0.41 -9.88
CA ALA A 42 -2.19 1.13 -11.05
C ALA A 42 -1.09 1.83 -11.86
N ASN A 43 -0.19 2.53 -11.17
CA ASN A 43 0.78 3.44 -11.78
C ASN A 43 2.21 2.99 -11.50
N ILE A 44 2.73 3.35 -10.33
CA ILE A 44 4.10 3.04 -9.91
C ILE A 44 4.01 1.83 -8.98
N PHE A 45 4.94 0.89 -9.15
CA PHE A 45 5.10 -0.24 -8.24
C PHE A 45 5.67 0.25 -6.91
N GLU A 46 4.81 0.85 -6.07
CA GLU A 46 5.20 1.41 -4.79
C GLU A 46 4.23 1.00 -3.67
N PRO A 47 4.64 0.14 -2.73
CA PRO A 47 3.76 -0.43 -1.69
C PRO A 47 3.09 0.59 -0.79
N THR A 48 3.71 1.75 -0.59
CA THR A 48 3.17 2.80 0.27
C THR A 48 1.97 3.54 -0.35
N THR A 49 1.67 3.28 -1.62
CA THR A 49 0.46 3.77 -2.31
C THR A 49 -0.82 3.02 -1.91
N ILE A 50 -0.71 1.87 -1.24
CA ILE A 50 -1.85 1.06 -0.79
C ILE A 50 -2.63 1.83 0.28
N SER A 51 -3.96 1.89 0.14
CA SER A 51 -4.79 2.53 1.18
C SER A 51 -4.77 1.74 2.50
N PRO A 52 -4.93 2.37 3.67
CA PRO A 52 -4.79 1.69 4.97
C PRO A 52 -5.74 0.49 5.16
N ARG A 53 -6.97 0.57 4.66
CA ARG A 53 -7.91 -0.56 4.78
C ARG A 53 -7.53 -1.73 3.90
N TRP A 54 -7.11 -1.44 2.67
CA TRP A 54 -6.60 -2.47 1.78
C TRP A 54 -5.28 -3.05 2.27
N HIS A 55 -4.44 -2.28 2.97
CA HIS A 55 -3.26 -2.77 3.66
C HIS A 55 -3.63 -3.78 4.76
N ILE A 56 -4.60 -3.46 5.63
CA ILE A 56 -5.09 -4.37 6.68
C ILE A 56 -5.58 -5.70 6.07
N TRP A 57 -6.39 -5.61 5.00
CA TRP A 57 -6.87 -6.79 4.28
C TRP A 57 -5.74 -7.58 3.63
N LEU A 58 -4.81 -6.91 2.93
CA LEU A 58 -3.69 -7.57 2.25
C LEU A 58 -2.76 -8.31 3.24
N HIS A 59 -2.61 -7.77 4.46
CA HIS A 59 -1.77 -8.33 5.52
C HIS A 59 -2.51 -9.28 6.48
N TYR A 60 -3.69 -9.78 6.10
CA TYR A 60 -4.47 -10.77 6.88
C TYR A 60 -4.82 -10.33 8.32
N THR A 61 -4.74 -9.03 8.61
CA THR A 61 -5.10 -8.50 9.94
C THR A 61 -6.62 -8.49 10.12
N ASP A 62 -7.36 -8.25 9.03
CA ASP A 62 -8.81 -8.36 8.97
C ASP A 62 -9.22 -9.02 7.64
N ASN A 63 -10.30 -9.79 7.66
CA ASN A 63 -10.88 -10.44 6.48
C ASN A 63 -12.01 -9.61 5.86
N VAL A 64 -12.44 -8.53 6.50
CA VAL A 64 -13.44 -7.62 5.96
C VAL A 64 -12.90 -6.95 4.70
N ILE A 65 -13.57 -7.18 3.57
CA ILE A 65 -13.25 -6.51 2.31
C ILE A 65 -13.52 -5.01 2.47
N PRO A 66 -12.56 -4.13 2.13
CA PRO A 66 -12.75 -2.69 2.23
C PRO A 66 -13.85 -2.18 1.29
N ILE A 67 -15.08 -2.06 1.79
CA ILE A 67 -16.17 -1.41 1.07
C ILE A 67 -15.88 0.09 1.03
N ASN A 68 -16.20 0.72 -0.11
CA ASN A 68 -15.97 2.13 -0.36
C ASN A 68 -16.84 3.02 0.57
N ASN A 69 -16.43 3.15 1.84
CA ASN A 69 -17.13 4.01 2.79
C ASN A 69 -16.84 5.47 2.46
N LYS A 70 -17.91 6.27 2.42
CA LYS A 70 -17.92 7.72 2.20
C LYS A 70 -17.33 8.54 3.37
N LYS A 71 -16.62 7.92 4.32
CA LYS A 71 -15.97 8.66 5.42
C LYS A 71 -14.88 9.57 4.84
N LYS A 72 -14.71 10.77 5.41
CA LYS A 72 -13.71 11.75 4.97
C LYS A 72 -12.32 11.10 4.95
N LYS A 73 -11.71 11.05 3.77
CA LYS A 73 -10.42 10.39 3.53
C LYS A 73 -9.32 11.44 3.55
N ILE A 74 -8.27 11.20 4.32
CA ILE A 74 -7.08 12.04 4.29
C ILE A 74 -6.36 11.70 2.99
N LYS A 75 -6.04 12.73 2.17
CA LYS A 75 -5.25 12.54 0.96
C LYS A 75 -3.88 11.97 1.35
N ARG A 76 -3.56 10.78 0.85
CA ARG A 76 -2.29 10.10 1.14
C ARG A 76 -1.30 10.37 0.02
N THR A 77 -0.07 10.67 0.41
CA THR A 77 1.10 10.66 -0.47
C THR A 77 1.85 9.35 -0.27
N PRO A 78 2.52 8.82 -1.32
CA PRO A 78 3.47 7.73 -1.16
C PRO A 78 4.65 8.16 -0.29
N ASN A 79 5.50 7.20 0.07
CA ASN A 79 6.73 7.46 0.79
C ASN A 79 7.67 8.35 -0.03
N LEU A 80 8.13 9.45 0.58
CA LEU A 80 8.97 10.46 -0.03
C LEU A 80 10.45 10.32 0.37
N THR A 81 10.83 9.29 1.14
CA THR A 81 12.22 9.05 1.53
C THR A 81 13.14 9.01 0.31
N GLY A 82 14.29 9.69 0.40
CA GLY A 82 15.26 9.77 -0.70
C GLY A 82 14.86 10.70 -1.85
N THR A 83 13.71 11.38 -1.76
CA THR A 83 13.31 12.43 -2.71
C THR A 83 13.65 13.82 -2.17
N LYS A 84 13.49 14.85 -3.02
CA LYS A 84 13.63 16.25 -2.61
C LYS A 84 12.60 16.68 -1.54
N ASP A 85 11.46 15.99 -1.49
CA ASP A 85 10.36 16.27 -0.57
C ASP A 85 10.41 15.36 0.69
N ALA A 86 11.55 14.71 0.95
CA ALA A 86 11.73 13.88 2.13
C ALA A 86 11.59 14.73 3.42
N TYR A 87 11.07 14.11 4.47
CA TYR A 87 10.99 14.75 5.77
C TYR A 87 12.40 14.92 6.37
N HIS A 88 12.78 16.18 6.64
CA HIS A 88 14.04 16.52 7.31
C HIS A 88 13.75 17.10 8.71
N PRO A 89 14.14 16.42 9.79
CA PRO A 89 13.95 16.91 11.15
C PRO A 89 15.01 17.98 11.50
N ASN A 90 15.06 19.10 10.77
CA ASN A 90 15.77 20.30 11.19
C ASN A 90 14.75 21.27 11.78
N GLN A 91 14.43 21.06 13.05
CA GLN A 91 13.70 22.05 13.82
C GLN A 91 14.72 23.09 14.30
N GLU A 92 14.44 24.37 14.05
CA GLU A 92 14.97 25.42 14.90
C GLU A 92 14.57 25.05 16.33
N VAL A 93 15.53 24.54 17.11
CA VAL A 93 15.31 24.32 18.54
C VAL A 93 15.15 25.70 19.13
N LYS A 94 13.91 26.09 19.43
CA LYS A 94 13.67 27.32 20.19
C LYS A 94 14.44 27.19 21.49
N SER A 95 15.50 27.98 21.62
CA SER A 95 16.27 28.05 22.85
C SER A 95 15.34 28.49 23.98
N TYR A 96 15.35 27.74 25.09
CA TYR A 96 14.60 28.12 26.29
C TYR A 96 15.13 29.41 26.94
N TYR A 97 16.38 29.78 26.62
CA TYR A 97 17.00 31.00 27.10
C TYR A 97 17.14 32.03 25.98
N LYS A 98 16.92 33.31 26.33
CA LYS A 98 17.30 34.43 25.48
C LYS A 98 18.80 34.63 25.60
N VAL A 99 19.50 34.70 24.47
CA VAL A 99 20.91 35.10 24.44
C VAL A 99 20.98 36.56 24.88
N TRP A 100 21.80 36.83 25.89
CA TRP A 100 22.04 38.19 26.36
C TRP A 100 22.82 38.99 25.30
N ASN A 101 22.40 40.23 25.02
CA ASN A 101 23.05 41.12 24.08
C ASN A 101 23.63 42.35 24.81
N PRO A 102 24.96 42.55 24.83
CA PRO A 102 25.62 43.64 25.55
C PRO A 102 25.36 45.04 25.00
N ASN A 103 24.92 45.17 23.75
CA ASN A 103 24.86 46.44 23.02
C ASN A 103 23.45 47.06 22.96
N ASN A 104 22.56 46.68 23.86
CA ASN A 104 21.16 47.11 23.87
C ASN A 104 20.80 47.88 25.14
#